data_AF-A0A672SU02-F1
#
_entry.id   AF-A0A672SU02-F1
#
_cell.length_a   1.000
_cell.length_b   1.000
_cell.length_c   1.000
_cell.angle_alpha   90.00
_cell.angle_beta   90.00
_cell.angle_gamma   90.00
#
_symmetry.space_group_name_H-M   'P 1'
#
loop_
_entity.id
_entity.type
_entity.pdbx_description
1 polymer ?
#
loop_
_entity_poly.entity_id
_entity_poly.type
_entity_poly.pdbx_seq_one_letter_code
_entity_poly.pdbx_strand_id
1 'polypeptide(L)'
;MERLSAANTQFSLNLFKKISGGNTSKNVFYSPISITSALAMVLLGAKGNTAAQMFKVISHMSPHVKEDQIHSSFNKLMSELKKPGAPYVLSLANRLYGEQSYQFVEKFINDTKRYYEAKLEEVDFKKKSEAARVDINKWVEKKTQVQTNAQSGQHTFVL
;
A
#
# COMPACT_ATOMS: atom_id res chain seq x y z
N MET A 1 -5.16 10.26 -14.43
CA MET A 1 -6.18 9.46 -13.72
C MET A 1 -6.51 8.22 -14.53
N GLU A 2 -7.05 8.35 -15.76
CA GLU A 2 -7.45 7.19 -16.59
C GLU A 2 -6.35 6.14 -16.78
N ARG A 3 -5.11 6.56 -17.02
CA ARG A 3 -3.98 5.64 -17.25
C ARG A 3 -3.63 4.78 -16.03
N LEU A 4 -3.55 5.39 -14.84
CA LEU A 4 -3.27 4.66 -13.59
C LEU A 4 -4.47 3.81 -13.15
N SER A 5 -5.70 4.22 -13.50
CA SER A 5 -6.90 3.42 -13.25
C SER A 5 -6.93 2.16 -14.12
N ALA A 6 -6.73 2.29 -15.44
CA ALA A 6 -6.68 1.16 -16.36
C ALA A 6 -5.56 0.18 -15.99
N ALA A 7 -4.42 0.73 -15.58
CA ALA A 7 -3.30 -0.01 -15.04
C ALA A 7 -3.67 -0.86 -13.82
N ASN A 8 -4.26 -0.23 -12.82
CA ASN A 8 -4.70 -0.89 -11.60
C ASN A 8 -5.79 -1.95 -11.89
N THR A 9 -6.66 -1.72 -12.87
CA THR A 9 -7.63 -2.71 -13.35
C THR A 9 -6.95 -3.94 -13.94
N GLN A 10 -5.97 -3.75 -14.85
CA GLN A 10 -5.26 -4.88 -15.46
C GLN A 10 -4.47 -5.69 -14.41
N PHE A 11 -3.81 -5.00 -13.47
CA PHE A 11 -3.16 -5.63 -12.33
C PHE A 11 -4.16 -6.42 -11.49
N SER A 12 -5.30 -5.81 -11.16
CA SER A 12 -6.37 -6.46 -10.40
C SER A 12 -6.80 -7.76 -11.06
N LEU A 13 -7.11 -7.75 -12.36
CA LEU A 13 -7.56 -8.94 -13.09
C LEU A 13 -6.49 -10.04 -13.12
N ASN A 14 -5.23 -9.67 -13.33
CA ASN A 14 -4.12 -10.63 -13.33
C ASN A 14 -3.90 -11.23 -11.94
N LEU A 15 -4.00 -10.42 -10.88
CA LEU A 15 -3.89 -10.88 -9.50
C LEU A 15 -5.08 -11.77 -9.12
N PHE A 16 -6.31 -11.40 -9.51
CA PHE A 16 -7.51 -12.20 -9.30
C PHE A 16 -7.37 -13.60 -9.88
N LYS A 17 -6.94 -13.72 -11.13
CA LYS A 17 -6.73 -15.02 -11.79
C LYS A 17 -5.72 -15.88 -11.05
N LYS A 18 -4.66 -15.26 -10.50
CA LYS A 18 -3.66 -15.96 -9.69
C LYS A 18 -4.18 -16.40 -8.32
N ILE A 19 -4.89 -15.51 -7.60
CA ILE A 19 -5.41 -15.81 -6.26
C ILE A 19 -6.55 -16.83 -6.32
N SER A 20 -7.45 -16.71 -7.30
CA SER A 20 -8.57 -17.64 -7.47
C SER A 20 -8.10 -19.05 -7.84
N GLY A 21 -6.97 -19.18 -8.54
CA GLY A 21 -6.42 -20.49 -8.91
C GLY A 21 -7.41 -21.36 -9.71
N GLY A 22 -8.38 -20.73 -10.38
CA GLY A 22 -9.49 -21.43 -11.06
C GLY A 22 -10.58 -21.98 -10.14
N ASN A 23 -10.48 -21.78 -8.82
CA ASN A 23 -11.47 -22.25 -7.85
C ASN A 23 -12.61 -21.24 -7.71
N THR A 24 -13.81 -21.62 -8.14
CA THR A 24 -15.03 -20.81 -8.10
C THR A 24 -15.82 -20.92 -6.79
N SER A 25 -15.42 -21.82 -5.88
CA SER A 25 -16.15 -22.11 -4.64
C SER A 25 -15.74 -21.27 -3.43
N LYS A 26 -14.68 -20.44 -3.56
CA LYS A 26 -14.14 -19.63 -2.46
C LYS A 26 -14.34 -18.15 -2.72
N ASN A 27 -14.72 -17.42 -1.68
CA ASN A 27 -14.77 -15.96 -1.71
C ASN A 27 -13.36 -15.39 -1.88
N VAL A 28 -13.24 -14.38 -2.74
CA VAL A 28 -11.99 -13.62 -2.97
C VAL A 28 -12.27 -12.15 -2.73
N PHE A 29 -11.52 -11.55 -1.82
CA PHE A 29 -11.60 -10.12 -1.50
C PHE A 29 -10.20 -9.57 -1.27
N TYR A 30 -9.84 -8.51 -2.00
CA TYR A 30 -8.56 -7.82 -1.88
C TYR A 30 -8.67 -6.41 -2.46
N SER A 31 -7.72 -5.55 -2.11
CA SER A 31 -7.64 -4.19 -2.65
C SER A 31 -6.43 -4.04 -3.57
N PRO A 32 -6.62 -4.04 -4.90
CA PRO A 32 -5.53 -3.88 -5.86
C PRO A 32 -4.79 -2.55 -5.65
N ILE A 33 -5.54 -1.49 -5.35
CA ILE A 33 -4.97 -0.16 -5.16
C ILE A 33 -4.09 -0.09 -3.91
N SER A 34 -4.48 -0.80 -2.85
CA SER A 34 -3.69 -0.92 -1.64
C SER A 34 -2.35 -1.60 -1.95
N ILE A 35 -2.40 -2.78 -2.56
CA ILE A 35 -1.18 -3.57 -2.87
C ILE A 35 -0.23 -2.80 -3.79
N THR A 36 -0.75 -2.17 -4.83
CA THR A 36 0.08 -1.39 -5.76
C THR A 36 0.69 -0.15 -5.12
N SER A 37 -0.03 0.51 -4.21
CA SER A 37 0.49 1.65 -3.45
C SER A 37 1.63 1.23 -2.52
N ALA A 38 1.54 0.08 -1.84
CA ALA A 38 2.63 -0.45 -1.03
C ALA A 38 3.88 -0.77 -1.87
N LEU A 39 3.71 -1.42 -3.02
CA LEU A 39 4.82 -1.71 -3.93
C LEU A 39 5.47 -0.43 -4.46
N ALA A 40 4.65 0.54 -4.88
CA ALA A 40 5.15 1.83 -5.35
C ALA A 40 5.82 2.64 -4.24
N MET A 41 5.42 2.47 -2.98
CA MET A 41 6.07 3.10 -1.84
C MET A 41 7.46 2.50 -1.59
N VAL A 42 7.58 1.18 -1.59
CA VAL A 42 8.88 0.51 -1.40
C VAL A 42 9.84 0.76 -2.58
N LEU A 43 9.31 0.98 -3.79
CA LEU A 43 10.11 1.35 -4.96
C LEU A 43 10.96 2.61 -4.74
N LEU A 44 10.52 3.56 -3.89
CA LEU A 44 11.30 4.78 -3.55
C LEU A 44 12.70 4.46 -2.98
N GLY A 45 12.85 3.33 -2.31
CA GLY A 45 14.11 2.90 -1.70
C GLY A 45 14.86 1.84 -2.50
N ALA A 46 14.22 1.25 -3.52
CA ALA A 46 14.81 0.19 -4.33
C ALA A 46 15.80 0.77 -5.36
N LYS A 47 16.81 -0.03 -5.72
CA LYS A 47 17.79 0.30 -6.77
C LYS A 47 18.11 -0.92 -7.64
N GLY A 48 18.73 -0.69 -8.79
CA GLY A 48 19.22 -1.73 -9.69
C GLY A 48 18.12 -2.72 -10.08
N ASN A 49 18.43 -4.02 -10.01
CA ASN A 49 17.50 -5.09 -10.41
C ASN A 49 16.22 -5.11 -9.58
N THR A 50 16.29 -4.78 -8.28
CA THR A 50 15.11 -4.73 -7.41
C THR A 50 14.15 -3.64 -7.88
N ALA A 51 14.67 -2.43 -8.15
CA ALA A 51 13.86 -1.34 -8.70
C ALA A 51 13.28 -1.73 -10.07
N ALA A 52 14.09 -2.31 -10.95
CA ALA A 52 13.64 -2.71 -12.28
C ALA A 52 12.51 -3.76 -12.26
N GLN A 53 12.58 -4.76 -11.36
CA GLN A 53 11.54 -5.78 -11.22
C GLN A 53 10.25 -5.20 -10.63
N MET A 54 10.37 -4.38 -9.59
CA MET A 54 9.22 -3.71 -8.98
C MET A 54 8.55 -2.74 -9.97
N PHE A 55 9.36 -1.93 -10.66
CA PHE A 55 8.89 -1.06 -11.72
C PHE A 55 8.24 -1.87 -12.83
N LYS A 56 8.82 -2.97 -13.32
CA LYS A 56 8.18 -3.83 -14.33
C LYS A 56 6.79 -4.32 -13.90
N VAL A 57 6.64 -4.71 -12.63
CA VAL A 57 5.33 -5.10 -12.08
C VAL A 57 4.37 -3.92 -12.14
N ILE A 58 4.79 -2.70 -11.77
CA ILE A 58 3.96 -1.48 -11.76
C ILE A 58 3.76 -0.88 -13.17
N SER A 59 4.68 -1.09 -14.11
CA SER A 59 4.72 -0.49 -15.45
C SER A 59 4.06 -1.36 -16.49
N HIS A 60 4.00 -2.69 -16.29
CA HIS A 60 2.97 -3.50 -16.94
C HIS A 60 1.56 -3.05 -16.55
N MET A 61 1.41 -2.38 -15.41
CA MET A 61 0.17 -1.70 -15.08
C MET A 61 0.09 -0.43 -15.91
N SER A 62 1.09 0.47 -15.86
CA SER A 62 1.04 1.75 -16.58
C SER A 62 2.14 1.91 -17.65
N PRO A 63 1.97 1.38 -18.88
CA PRO A 63 3.02 1.38 -19.92
C PRO A 63 3.45 2.78 -20.40
N HIS A 64 2.73 3.83 -20.00
CA HIS A 64 3.00 5.22 -20.35
C HIS A 64 3.30 6.12 -19.14
N VAL A 65 3.39 5.55 -17.92
CA VAL A 65 3.84 6.31 -16.74
C VAL A 65 5.35 6.19 -16.66
N LYS A 66 6.02 7.34 -16.77
CA LYS A 66 7.45 7.41 -16.57
C LYS A 66 7.78 7.20 -15.09
N GLU A 67 8.95 6.63 -14.82
CA GLU A 67 9.42 6.32 -13.47
C GLU A 67 9.46 7.55 -12.55
N ASP A 68 9.76 8.73 -13.10
CA ASP A 68 9.75 10.01 -12.37
C ASP A 68 8.34 10.51 -11.99
N GLN A 69 7.28 9.98 -12.60
CA GLN A 69 5.89 10.42 -12.41
C GLN A 69 5.04 9.44 -11.60
N ILE A 70 5.59 8.27 -11.28
CA ILE A 70 4.83 7.21 -10.61
C ILE A 70 4.33 7.64 -9.24
N HIS A 71 5.20 8.20 -8.40
CA HIS A 71 4.88 8.55 -7.02
C HIS A 71 3.92 9.74 -6.92
N SER A 72 4.10 10.75 -7.78
CA SER A 72 3.16 11.88 -7.87
C SER A 72 1.79 11.45 -8.37
N SER A 73 1.73 10.46 -9.29
CA SER A 73 0.47 9.89 -9.77
C SER A 73 -0.26 9.10 -8.68
N PHE A 74 0.45 8.31 -7.87
CA PHE A 74 -0.14 7.62 -6.71
C PHE A 74 -0.62 8.61 -5.66
N ASN A 75 0.17 9.62 -5.32
CA ASN A 75 -0.24 10.67 -4.38
C ASN A 75 -1.54 11.37 -4.80
N LYS A 76 -1.64 11.74 -6.08
CA LYS A 76 -2.86 12.32 -6.65
C LYS A 76 -4.05 11.35 -6.54
N LEU A 77 -3.87 10.09 -6.91
CA LEU A 77 -4.93 9.09 -6.83
C LEU A 77 -5.41 8.87 -5.39
N MET A 78 -4.49 8.79 -4.43
CA MET A 78 -4.85 8.64 -3.00
C MET A 78 -5.63 9.86 -2.49
N SER A 79 -5.26 11.06 -2.94
CA SER A 79 -5.95 12.30 -2.57
C SER A 79 -7.37 12.36 -3.13
N GLU A 80 -7.56 11.91 -4.37
CA GLU A 80 -8.88 11.82 -5.01
C GLU A 80 -9.81 10.81 -4.31
N LEU A 81 -9.25 9.66 -3.89
CA LEU A 81 -9.96 8.62 -3.16
C LEU A 81 -10.37 9.05 -1.74
N LYS A 82 -9.67 10.03 -1.14
CA LYS A 82 -9.97 10.57 0.20
C LYS A 82 -10.85 11.82 0.18
N LYS A 83 -11.37 12.23 -0.99
CA LYS A 83 -12.15 13.48 -1.11
C LYS A 83 -13.43 13.44 -0.26
N PRO A 84 -13.73 14.51 0.51
CA PRO A 84 -15.00 14.64 1.23
C PRO A 84 -16.19 14.58 0.26
N GLY A 85 -17.30 14.01 0.71
CA GLY A 85 -18.55 13.93 -0.07
C GLY A 85 -18.65 12.73 -1.02
N ALA A 86 -17.69 11.81 -0.99
CA ALA A 86 -17.84 10.52 -1.66
C ALA A 86 -18.94 9.66 -1.01
N PRO A 87 -19.71 8.87 -1.77
CA PRO A 87 -20.77 7.99 -1.25
C PRO A 87 -20.21 6.74 -0.55
N TYR A 88 -18.96 6.79 -0.07
CA TYR A 88 -18.27 5.70 0.58
C TYR A 88 -17.36 6.23 1.70
N VAL A 89 -17.08 5.37 2.67
CA VAL A 89 -16.06 5.60 3.69
C VAL A 89 -14.84 4.77 3.31
N LEU A 90 -13.76 5.44 2.95
CA LEU A 90 -12.49 4.81 2.62
C LEU A 90 -11.40 5.31 3.56
N SER A 91 -10.83 4.40 4.33
CA SER A 91 -9.65 4.66 5.16
C SER A 91 -8.46 3.90 4.58
N LEU A 92 -7.39 4.64 4.29
CA LEU A 92 -6.10 4.12 3.83
C LEU A 92 -5.07 4.43 4.90
N ALA A 93 -4.57 3.39 5.56
CA ALA A 93 -3.55 3.52 6.59
C ALA A 93 -2.29 2.78 6.13
N ASN A 94 -1.22 3.53 5.86
CA ASN A 94 0.06 3.00 5.42
C ASN A 94 1.11 3.27 6.48
N ARG A 95 1.89 2.27 6.86
CA ARG A 95 3.05 2.45 7.75
C ARG A 95 4.17 1.50 7.37
N LEU A 96 5.39 2.01 7.42
CA LEU A 96 6.59 1.19 7.30
C LEU A 96 7.09 0.86 8.70
N TYR A 97 7.47 -0.40 8.92
CA TYR A 97 8.14 -0.84 10.13
C TYR A 97 9.53 -1.33 9.77
N GLY A 98 10.54 -0.69 10.34
CA GLY A 98 11.95 -1.00 10.11
C GLY A 98 12.63 -1.48 11.38
N GLU A 99 13.57 -2.40 11.26
CA GLU A 99 14.38 -2.83 12.40
C GLU A 99 15.26 -1.67 12.90
N GLN A 100 15.15 -1.32 14.18
CA GLN A 100 15.80 -0.16 14.82
C GLN A 100 17.33 -0.15 14.74
N SER A 101 17.95 -1.32 14.55
CA SER A 101 19.42 -1.40 14.41
C SER A 101 19.95 -0.91 13.06
N TYR A 102 19.08 -0.57 12.10
CA TYR A 102 19.47 0.01 10.81
C TYR A 102 19.38 1.53 10.81
N GLN A 103 20.23 2.16 10.01
CA GLN A 103 20.11 3.57 9.69
C GLN A 103 19.34 3.73 8.37
N PHE A 104 18.23 4.46 8.44
CA PHE A 104 17.37 4.71 7.29
C PHE A 104 17.80 5.98 6.56
N VAL A 105 17.76 5.92 5.21
CA VAL A 105 18.08 7.07 4.37
C VAL A 105 16.98 8.12 4.51
N GLU A 106 17.36 9.34 4.93
CA GLU A 106 16.42 10.42 5.22
C GLU A 106 15.53 10.76 4.00
N LYS A 107 16.12 10.78 2.79
CA LYS A 107 15.38 10.99 1.55
C LYS A 107 14.23 9.99 1.38
N PHE A 108 14.45 8.72 1.71
CA PHE A 108 13.42 7.69 1.62
C PHE A 108 12.29 7.93 2.62
N ILE A 109 12.62 8.28 3.87
CA ILE A 109 11.61 8.62 4.89
C ILE A 109 10.80 9.86 4.47
N ASN A 110 11.46 10.88 3.94
CA ASN A 110 10.81 12.11 3.50
C ASN A 110 9.90 11.87 2.28
N ASP A 111 10.35 11.08 1.30
CA ASP A 111 9.56 10.77 0.12
C ASP A 111 8.35 9.87 0.43
N THR A 112 8.49 8.88 1.33
CA THR A 112 7.37 8.02 1.76
C THR A 112 6.29 8.84 2.47
N LYS A 113 6.69 9.77 3.34
CA LYS A 113 5.77 10.72 3.97
C LYS A 113 5.12 11.66 2.96
N ARG A 114 5.90 12.20 2.02
CA ARG A 114 5.40 13.16 1.01
C ARG A 114 4.39 12.55 0.06
N TYR A 115 4.70 11.39 -0.52
CA TYR A 115 3.88 10.80 -1.59
C TYR A 115 2.77 9.89 -1.06
N TYR A 116 2.97 9.25 0.09
CA TYR A 116 2.06 8.20 0.58
C TYR A 116 1.49 8.46 1.97
N GLU A 117 1.83 9.60 2.60
CA GLU A 117 1.48 9.92 3.99
C GLU A 117 1.94 8.84 4.99
N ALA A 118 2.89 8.00 4.58
CA ALA A 118 3.37 6.88 5.36
C ALA A 118 4.57 7.30 6.20
N LYS A 119 4.57 6.91 7.47
CA LYS A 119 5.72 7.09 8.36
C LYS A 119 6.48 5.77 8.47
N LEU A 120 7.79 5.88 8.67
CA LEU A 120 8.62 4.76 9.12
C LEU A 120 8.68 4.78 10.65
N GLU A 121 8.37 3.64 11.25
CA GLU A 121 8.51 3.38 12.68
C GLU A 121 9.65 2.39 12.87
N GLU A 122 10.58 2.72 13.76
CA GLU A 122 11.67 1.82 14.14
C GLU A 122 11.22 0.90 15.26
N VAL A 123 11.43 -0.41 15.09
CA VAL A 123 11.02 -1.43 16.04
C VAL A 123 12.13 -2.45 16.26
N ASP A 124 12.16 -3.06 17.44
CA ASP A 124 13.15 -4.08 17.81
C ASP A 124 12.68 -5.48 17.38
N PHE A 125 12.74 -5.77 16.09
CA PHE A 125 12.43 -7.10 15.58
C PHE A 125 13.43 -8.16 16.05
N LYS A 126 14.69 -7.78 16.26
CA LYS A 126 15.76 -8.73 16.65
C LYS A 126 15.63 -9.23 18.08
N LYS A 127 15.35 -8.35 19.05
CA LYS A 127 15.31 -8.72 20.47
C LYS A 127 13.90 -8.75 21.04
N LYS A 128 12.93 -8.07 20.41
CA LYS A 128 11.55 -7.94 20.92
C LYS A 128 10.50 -8.15 19.83
N SER A 129 10.68 -9.18 18.98
CA SER A 129 9.78 -9.51 17.87
C SER A 129 8.30 -9.61 18.26
N GLU A 130 7.97 -10.26 19.39
CA GLU A 130 6.58 -10.38 19.84
C GLU A 130 5.98 -9.05 20.31
N ALA A 131 6.77 -8.20 20.97
CA ALA A 131 6.31 -6.85 21.32
C ALA A 131 6.05 -6.03 20.05
N ALA A 132 6.96 -6.09 19.07
CA ALA A 132 6.78 -5.43 17.78
C ALA A 132 5.52 -5.92 17.06
N ARG A 133 5.26 -7.23 17.04
CA ARG A 133 4.02 -7.80 16.46
C ARG A 133 2.77 -7.26 17.15
N VAL A 134 2.77 -7.22 18.49
CA VAL A 134 1.64 -6.68 19.28
C VAL A 134 1.41 -5.20 18.99
N ASP A 135 2.48 -4.39 18.91
CA ASP A 135 2.37 -2.96 18.66
C ASP A 135 1.91 -2.64 17.23
N ILE A 136 2.40 -3.40 16.24
CA ILE A 136 1.92 -3.32 14.85
C ILE A 136 0.41 -3.62 14.81
N ASN A 137 -0.04 -4.70 15.43
CA ASN A 137 -1.45 -5.08 15.44
C ASN A 137 -2.33 -4.03 16.15
N LYS A 138 -1.90 -3.50 17.29
CA LYS A 138 -2.62 -2.41 17.98
C LYS A 138 -2.74 -1.16 17.12
N TRP A 139 -1.70 -0.82 16.37
CA TRP A 139 -1.75 0.30 15.44
C TRP A 139 -2.75 0.06 14.32
N VAL A 140 -2.75 -1.14 13.73
CA VAL A 140 -3.71 -1.57 12.71
C VAL A 140 -5.14 -1.45 13.27
N GLU A 141 -5.42 -2.04 14.43
CA GLU A 141 -6.74 -2.00 15.10
C GLU A 141 -7.24 -0.58 15.35
N LYS A 142 -6.36 0.31 15.84
CA LYS A 142 -6.69 1.71 16.08
C LYS A 142 -7.04 2.46 14.79
N LYS A 143 -6.39 2.11 13.67
CA LYS A 143 -6.61 2.75 12.36
C LYS A 143 -7.83 2.20 11.62
N THR A 144 -8.17 0.94 11.85
CA THR A 144 -9.32 0.26 11.23
C THR A 144 -10.60 0.41 12.02
N GLN A 145 -10.54 0.98 13.23
CA GLN A 145 -11.70 1.15 14.12
C GLN A 145 -12.46 -0.17 14.33
N VAL A 146 -11.75 -1.30 14.31
CA VAL A 146 -12.34 -2.65 14.34
C VAL A 146 -13.21 -2.87 15.59
N GLN A 147 -12.93 -2.19 16.70
CA GLN A 147 -13.75 -2.29 17.92
C GLN A 147 -15.12 -1.59 17.83
N THR A 148 -15.33 -0.63 16.92
CA THR A 148 -16.57 0.17 16.83
C THR A 148 -17.51 -0.21 15.69
N ASN A 149 -17.08 -1.07 14.75
CA ASN A 149 -17.70 -1.19 13.42
C ASN A 149 -18.45 -2.49 13.12
N ALA A 150 -18.90 -3.25 14.12
CA ALA A 150 -19.67 -4.47 13.90
C ALA A 150 -21.04 -4.26 13.17
N GLN A 151 -21.46 -3.02 12.88
CA GLN A 151 -22.77 -2.73 12.26
C GLN A 151 -22.77 -1.75 11.07
N SER A 152 -21.63 -1.31 10.54
CA SER A 152 -21.63 -0.45 9.34
C SER A 152 -20.58 -0.92 8.33
N GLY A 153 -20.92 -0.92 7.04
CA GLY A 153 -20.08 -1.37 5.92
C GLY A 153 -18.84 -0.50 5.67
N GLN A 154 -18.07 -0.22 6.71
CA GLN A 154 -16.82 0.53 6.68
C GLN A 154 -15.69 -0.43 6.29
N HIS A 155 -15.00 -0.12 5.20
CA HIS A 155 -13.86 -0.91 4.73
C HIS A 155 -12.57 -0.11 4.94
N THR A 156 -11.73 -0.60 5.87
CA THR A 156 -10.38 -0.07 6.05
C THR A 156 -9.38 -1.07 5.50
N PHE A 157 -8.50 -0.62 4.60
CA PHE A 157 -7.36 -1.39 4.15
C PHE A 157 -6.10 -0.85 4.81
N VAL A 158 -5.36 -1.74 5.46
CA VAL A 158 -4.09 -1.40 6.12
C VAL A 158 -2.96 -2.10 5.40
N LEU A 159 -1.90 -1.33 5.13
CA LEU A 159 -0.63 -1.76 4.54
C LEU A 159 0.51 -1.53 5.52
#